data_AF-A0A349VU57-F1
#
_entry.id   AF-A0A349VU57-F1
#
_cell.length_a   1.000
_cell.length_b   1.000
_cell.length_c   1.000
_cell.angle_alpha   90.00
_cell.angle_beta   90.00
_cell.angle_gamma   90.00
#
_symmetry.space_group_name_H-M   'P 1'
#
loop_
_entity.id
_entity.type
_entity.pdbx_description
1 polymer ?
#
loop_
_entity_poly.entity_id
_entity_poly.type
_entity_poly.pdbx_seq_one_letter_code
_entity_poly.pdbx_strand_id
1 'polypeptide(L)'
;MDCYHGTNTQAFLSNLNALQELSLEKKKPAGVTETGIEGIRNGNVPYVSYWTEQILTPLVGKKISMVVMWRNEYDPLKQGIHFYGPWKGHPSADDFKTLFRSSISLFSKDLPNMYVLADGVTVN
;
A
#
# COMPACT_ATOMS: atom_id res chain seq x y z
N MET A 1 -2.07 -9.25 5.93
CA MET A 1 -0.99 -10.02 5.30
C MET A 1 0.22 -9.13 5.15
N ASP A 2 1.39 -9.62 5.52
CA ASP A 2 2.65 -8.94 5.28
C ASP A 2 3.31 -9.54 4.04
N CYS A 3 3.73 -8.72 3.09
CA CYS A 3 4.25 -9.18 1.80
C CYS A 3 5.29 -8.22 1.21
N TYR A 4 6.57 -8.57 1.37
CA TYR A 4 7.69 -7.90 0.71
C TYR A 4 8.05 -8.64 -0.58
N HIS A 5 7.33 -8.34 -1.66
CA HIS A 5 7.45 -9.02 -2.96
C HIS A 5 8.50 -8.40 -3.90
N GLY A 6 9.19 -7.34 -3.45
CA GLY A 6 10.16 -6.63 -4.27
C GLY A 6 9.54 -6.09 -5.56
N THR A 7 10.03 -6.56 -6.71
CA THR A 7 9.52 -6.22 -8.05
C THR A 7 8.63 -7.31 -8.66
N ASN A 8 8.29 -8.35 -7.89
CA ASN A 8 7.44 -9.45 -8.35
C ASN A 8 5.94 -9.11 -8.17
N THR A 9 5.41 -8.28 -9.07
CA THR A 9 4.00 -7.85 -9.06
C THR A 9 3.02 -9.03 -9.12
N GLN A 10 3.40 -10.13 -9.79
CA GLN A 10 2.55 -11.31 -9.91
C GLN A 10 2.36 -12.04 -8.57
N ALA A 11 3.41 -12.11 -7.75
CA ALA A 11 3.30 -12.64 -6.40
C ALA A 11 2.34 -11.80 -5.55
N PHE A 12 2.43 -10.47 -5.65
CA PHE A 12 1.51 -9.57 -4.95
C PHE A 12 0.06 -9.76 -5.42
N LEU A 13 -0.17 -9.78 -6.74
CA LEU A 13 -1.49 -9.99 -7.32
C LEU A 13 -2.12 -11.34 -6.90
N SER A 14 -1.33 -12.41 -6.91
CA SER A 14 -1.78 -13.74 -6.47
C SER A 14 -2.23 -13.70 -5.00
N ASN A 15 -1.42 -13.10 -4.14
CA ASN A 15 -1.75 -12.94 -2.73
C ASN A 15 -3.00 -12.08 -2.49
N LEU A 16 -3.18 -11.00 -3.26
CA LEU A 16 -4.37 -10.15 -3.20
C LEU A 16 -5.64 -10.91 -3.60
N ASN A 17 -5.56 -11.78 -4.61
CA ASN A 17 -6.69 -12.63 -5.01
C ASN A 17 -7.09 -13.58 -3.89
N ALA A 18 -6.13 -14.34 -3.35
CA ALA A 18 -6.38 -15.28 -2.27
C ALA A 18 -6.94 -14.59 -1.01
N LEU A 19 -6.38 -13.43 -0.65
CA LEU A 19 -6.83 -12.66 0.51
C LEU A 19 -8.26 -12.13 0.33
N GLN A 20 -8.62 -11.66 -0.87
CA GLN A 20 -9.98 -11.24 -1.18
C GLN A 20 -10.98 -12.40 -1.13
N GLU A 21 -10.64 -13.54 -1.71
CA GLU A 21 -11.50 -14.74 -1.68
C GLU A 21 -11.80 -15.15 -0.23
N LEU A 22 -10.75 -15.22 0.60
CA LEU A 22 -10.89 -15.54 2.02
C LEU A 22 -11.68 -14.47 2.79
N SER A 23 -11.50 -13.19 2.48
CA SER A 23 -12.26 -12.08 3.07
C SER A 23 -13.77 -12.24 2.83
N LEU A 24 -14.16 -12.60 1.60
CA LEU A 24 -15.55 -12.82 1.22
C LEU A 24 -16.12 -14.07 1.89
N GLU A 25 -15.36 -15.17 1.90
CA GLU A 25 -15.77 -16.43 2.53
C GLU A 25 -15.98 -16.27 4.04
N LYS A 26 -15.03 -15.64 4.74
CA LYS A 26 -15.04 -15.52 6.20
C LYS A 26 -15.78 -14.29 6.70
N LYS A 27 -16.25 -13.42 5.80
CA LYS A 27 -16.88 -12.13 6.12
C LYS A 27 -16.01 -11.29 7.04
N LYS A 28 -14.71 -11.19 6.73
CA LYS A 28 -13.73 -10.40 7.49
C LYS A 28 -13.09 -9.34 6.60
N PRO A 29 -12.79 -8.13 7.11
CA PRO A 29 -12.02 -7.17 6.35
C PRO A 29 -10.62 -7.74 6.06
N ALA A 30 -10.07 -7.39 4.91
CA ALA A 30 -8.75 -7.80 4.46
C ALA A 30 -7.83 -6.58 4.32
N GLY A 31 -6.58 -6.73 4.75
CA GLY A 31 -5.56 -5.69 4.62
C GLY A 31 -4.20 -6.28 4.27
N VAL A 32 -3.44 -5.54 3.48
CA VAL A 32 -2.00 -5.72 3.36
C VAL A 32 -1.38 -4.92 4.50
N THR A 33 -1.04 -5.62 5.57
CA THR A 33 -0.66 -5.05 6.86
C THR A 33 0.79 -4.58 6.88
N GLU A 34 1.63 -5.11 5.99
CA GLU A 34 2.94 -4.56 5.64
C GLU A 34 3.29 -4.91 4.19
N THR A 35 3.87 -3.97 3.46
CA THR A 35 4.52 -4.20 2.16
C THR A 35 5.51 -3.09 1.87
N GLY A 36 6.15 -3.15 0.71
CA GLY A 36 7.11 -2.16 0.25
C GLY A 36 8.37 -2.79 -0.33
N ILE A 37 9.23 -1.95 -0.90
CA ILE A 37 10.59 -2.32 -1.27
C ILE A 37 11.54 -1.34 -0.60
N GLU A 38 12.51 -1.86 0.15
CA GLU A 38 13.47 -1.05 0.89
C GLU A 38 14.25 -0.16 -0.09
N GLY A 39 14.20 1.15 0.16
CA GLY A 39 14.86 2.15 -0.65
C GLY A 39 14.12 2.54 -1.93
N ILE A 40 12.93 1.98 -2.17
CA ILE A 40 12.10 2.22 -3.38
C ILE A 40 12.96 2.09 -4.65
N ARG A 41 13.68 0.97 -4.80
CA ARG A 41 14.72 0.75 -5.81
C ARG A 41 14.50 -0.52 -6.63
N ASN A 42 14.92 -0.52 -7.88
CA ASN A 42 15.00 -1.71 -8.72
C ASN A 42 16.49 -2.03 -8.93
N GLY A 43 17.00 -3.02 -8.20
CA GLY A 43 18.45 -3.21 -8.05
C GLY A 43 19.09 -2.01 -7.37
N ASN A 44 20.07 -1.37 -8.03
CA ASN A 44 20.84 -0.25 -7.47
C ASN A 44 20.34 1.12 -7.93
N VAL A 45 19.22 1.20 -8.66
CA VAL A 45 18.66 2.46 -9.15
C VAL A 45 17.28 2.74 -8.54
N PRO A 46 16.89 4.00 -8.35
CA PRO A 46 15.55 4.34 -7.89
C PRO A 46 14.47 3.78 -8.82
N TYR A 47 13.42 3.19 -8.26
CA TYR A 47 12.27 2.71 -9.00
C TYR A 47 11.22 3.83 -9.09
N VAL A 48 11.32 4.64 -10.13
CA VAL A 48 10.54 5.88 -10.29
C VAL A 48 9.03 5.64 -10.40
N SER A 49 8.59 4.53 -11.00
CA SER A 49 7.19 4.14 -11.23
C SER A 49 6.66 3.09 -10.24
N TYR A 50 7.32 2.93 -9.09
CA TYR A 50 7.01 1.88 -8.11
C TYR A 50 5.55 1.88 -7.64
N TRP A 51 4.99 3.04 -7.32
CA TRP A 51 3.65 3.16 -6.73
C TRP A 51 2.56 2.82 -7.72
N THR A 52 2.69 3.26 -8.97
CA THR A 52 1.68 2.94 -9.99
C THR A 52 1.79 1.50 -10.47
N GLU A 53 3.00 1.00 -10.74
CA GLU A 53 3.21 -0.35 -11.28
C GLU A 53 3.05 -1.45 -10.23
N GLN A 54 3.68 -1.29 -9.06
CA GLN A 54 3.79 -2.37 -8.07
C GLN A 54 2.68 -2.33 -7.02
N ILE A 55 2.11 -1.15 -6.74
CA ILE A 55 1.08 -1.00 -5.71
C ILE A 55 -0.30 -0.77 -6.35
N LEU A 56 -0.48 0.30 -7.11
CA LEU A 56 -1.80 0.71 -7.59
C LEU A 56 -2.41 -0.29 -8.58
N THR A 57 -1.67 -0.63 -9.64
CA THR A 57 -2.14 -1.53 -10.70
C THR A 57 -2.70 -2.86 -10.16
N PRO A 58 -1.99 -3.61 -9.30
CA PRO A 58 -2.52 -4.87 -8.78
C PRO A 58 -3.68 -4.70 -7.78
N LEU A 59 -3.86 -3.51 -7.19
CA LEU A 59 -4.99 -3.21 -6.29
C LEU A 59 -6.28 -2.83 -7.03
N VAL A 60 -6.21 -2.44 -8.31
CA VAL A 60 -7.41 -2.09 -9.09
C VAL A 60 -8.39 -3.27 -9.11
N GLY A 61 -9.63 -2.99 -8.68
CA GLY A 61 -10.70 -3.99 -8.60
C GLY A 61 -10.60 -4.95 -7.41
N LYS A 62 -9.65 -4.76 -6.48
CA LYS A 62 -9.52 -5.58 -5.26
C LYS A 62 -10.24 -4.95 -4.08
N LYS A 63 -10.87 -5.79 -3.25
CA LYS A 63 -11.52 -5.41 -1.99
C LYS A 63 -10.54 -5.50 -0.82
N ILE A 64 -9.63 -4.55 -0.75
CA ILE A 64 -8.63 -4.44 0.31
C ILE A 64 -8.89 -3.15 1.10
N SER A 65 -9.02 -3.28 2.42
CA SER A 65 -9.36 -2.15 3.31
C SER A 65 -8.18 -1.24 3.60
N MET A 66 -6.95 -1.77 3.57
CA MET A 66 -5.75 -1.01 3.89
C MET A 66 -4.50 -1.65 3.27
N VAL A 67 -3.55 -0.82 2.88
CA VAL A 67 -2.20 -1.21 2.45
C VAL A 67 -1.21 -0.32 3.19
N VAL A 68 -0.33 -0.93 3.99
CA VAL A 68 0.60 -0.21 4.86
C VAL A 68 2.03 -0.42 4.39
N MET A 69 2.76 0.68 4.21
CA MET A 69 4.20 0.66 4.00
C MET A 69 4.93 0.64 5.35
N TRP A 70 6.12 0.05 5.38
CA TRP A 70 6.96 0.14 6.57
C TRP A 70 7.51 1.55 6.83
N ARG A 71 8.22 1.74 7.94
CA ARG A 71 8.70 3.05 8.38
C ARG A 71 9.68 3.70 7.39
N ASN A 72 9.75 5.02 7.43
CA ASN A 72 10.95 5.74 6.97
C ASN A 72 11.88 5.92 8.16
N GLU A 73 13.06 5.33 8.12
CA GLU A 73 14.09 5.56 9.14
C GLU A 73 14.51 7.02 9.18
N TYR A 74 14.70 7.54 10.39
CA TYR A 74 15.35 8.82 10.57
C TYR A 74 16.84 8.66 10.31
N ASP A 75 17.28 9.10 9.13
CA ASP A 75 18.69 9.14 8.74
C ASP A 75 19.10 10.57 8.36
N PRO A 76 19.67 11.35 9.29
CA PRO A 76 20.08 12.72 9.03
C PRO A 76 21.28 12.82 8.06
N LEU A 77 22.05 11.74 7.90
CA LEU A 77 23.21 11.71 7.00
C LEU A 77 22.82 11.28 5.57
N LYS A 78 21.62 10.72 5.39
CA LYS A 78 21.07 10.25 4.10
C LYS A 78 21.99 9.25 3.39
N GLN A 79 22.60 8.35 4.17
CA GLN A 79 23.51 7.31 3.70
C GLN A 79 22.83 5.94 3.63
N GLY A 80 21.81 5.74 4.47
CA GLY A 80 20.99 4.55 4.51
C GLY A 80 19.87 4.56 3.47
N ILE A 81 19.27 3.39 3.33
CA ILE A 81 18.17 3.14 2.39
C ILE A 81 16.94 2.54 3.08
N HIS A 82 16.91 2.52 4.42
CA HIS A 82 15.84 1.89 5.18
C HIS A 82 14.59 2.79 5.25
N PHE A 83 13.91 2.87 4.11
CA PHE A 83 12.67 3.62 3.95
C PHE A 83 11.77 2.92 2.94
N TYR A 84 10.46 3.13 3.09
CA TYR A 84 9.44 2.45 2.30
C TYR A 84 8.37 3.41 1.78
N GLY A 85 8.35 4.66 2.25
CA GLY A 85 7.59 5.77 1.69
C GLY A 85 8.51 6.82 1.07
N PRO A 86 8.03 7.62 0.10
CA PRO A 86 8.83 8.67 -0.52
C PRO A 86 8.83 9.92 0.37
N TRP A 87 9.74 10.85 0.11
CA TRP A 87 9.73 12.20 0.67
C TRP A 87 9.75 13.26 -0.44
N LYS A 88 9.61 14.53 -0.07
CA LYS A 88 9.69 15.64 -1.03
C LYS A 88 11.06 15.64 -1.73
N GLY A 89 11.05 15.41 -3.04
CA GLY A 89 12.26 15.32 -3.87
C GLY A 89 12.80 13.91 -4.08
N HIS A 90 12.19 12.87 -3.48
CA HIS A 90 12.51 11.49 -3.83
C HIS A 90 12.14 11.20 -5.30
N PRO A 91 12.93 10.42 -6.07
CA PRO A 91 12.65 10.14 -7.48
C PRO A 91 11.26 9.54 -7.78
N SER A 92 10.70 8.76 -6.86
CA SER A 92 9.34 8.20 -7.00
C SER A 92 8.21 9.08 -6.43
N ALA A 93 8.51 10.31 -5.99
CA ALA A 93 7.52 11.17 -5.32
C ALA A 93 6.37 11.61 -6.24
N ASP A 94 6.64 11.85 -7.52
CA ASP A 94 5.58 12.21 -8.46
C ASP A 94 4.67 11.03 -8.81
N ASP A 95 5.25 9.83 -8.88
CA ASP A 95 4.49 8.59 -9.05
C ASP A 95 3.60 8.27 -7.82
N PHE A 96 4.12 8.53 -6.61
CA PHE A 96 3.30 8.46 -5.39
C PHE A 96 2.13 9.43 -5.43
N LYS A 97 2.30 10.63 -5.99
CA LYS A 97 1.18 11.58 -6.15
C LYS A 97 0.12 11.04 -7.12
N THR A 98 0.50 10.23 -8.10
CA THR A 98 -0.44 9.54 -8.98
C THR A 98 -1.27 8.52 -8.20
N LEU A 99 -0.64 7.69 -7.36
CA LEU A 99 -1.35 6.80 -6.42
C LEU A 99 -2.26 7.61 -5.48
N PHE A 100 -1.74 8.68 -4.87
CA PHE A 100 -2.50 9.55 -3.95
C PHE A 100 -3.75 10.18 -4.60
N ARG A 101 -3.71 10.48 -5.89
CA ARG A 101 -4.83 11.07 -6.64
C ARG A 101 -5.78 10.03 -7.23
N SER A 102 -5.45 8.74 -7.15
CA SER A 102 -6.28 7.68 -7.69
C SER A 102 -7.61 7.61 -6.94
N SER A 103 -8.72 7.40 -7.65
CA SER A 103 -10.06 7.32 -7.06
C SER A 103 -10.25 6.11 -6.13
N ILE A 104 -9.36 5.12 -6.19
CA ILE A 104 -9.40 3.94 -5.32
C ILE A 104 -8.47 4.05 -4.10
N SER A 105 -7.71 5.15 -3.98
CA SER A 105 -6.82 5.40 -2.85
C SER A 105 -7.42 6.44 -1.93
N LEU A 106 -7.60 6.06 -0.66
CA LEU A 106 -8.11 6.95 0.37
C LEU A 106 -6.97 7.31 1.32
N PHE A 107 -6.74 8.60 1.52
CA PHE A 107 -5.86 9.12 2.56
C PHE A 107 -6.70 9.73 3.68
N SER A 108 -6.06 10.16 4.76
CA SER A 108 -6.77 10.58 5.99
C SER A 108 -7.88 11.62 5.77
N LYS A 109 -7.76 12.50 4.78
CA LYS A 109 -8.77 13.53 4.47
C LYS A 109 -9.99 13.00 3.70
N ASP A 110 -9.84 11.84 3.07
CA ASP A 110 -10.85 11.21 2.22
C ASP A 110 -11.73 10.24 3.02
N LEU A 111 -11.30 9.89 4.24
CA LEU A 111 -12.04 9.00 5.12
C LEU A 111 -13.31 9.68 5.65
N PRO A 112 -14.45 8.96 5.70
CA PRO A 112 -15.67 9.45 6.35
C PRO A 112 -15.50 9.51 7.87
N ASN A 113 -16.57 9.84 8.60
CA ASN A 113 -16.57 9.68 10.04
C ASN A 113 -16.44 8.20 10.42
N MET A 114 -15.22 7.75 10.74
CA MET A 114 -14.90 6.34 10.98
C MET A 114 -15.35 5.82 12.35
N TYR A 115 -15.69 6.71 13.28
CA TYR A 115 -15.94 6.37 14.69
C TYR A 115 -17.41 6.46 15.06
N VAL A 116 -18.29 6.16 14.11
CA VAL A 116 -19.72 5.94 14.33
C VAL A 116 -20.05 4.49 14.03
N LEU A 117 -21.11 3.98 14.64
CA LEU A 117 -21.62 2.65 14.30
C LEU A 117 -22.04 2.63 12.83
N ALA A 118 -21.68 1.57 12.13
CA ALA A 118 -22.18 1.34 10.79
C ALA A 118 -23.70 1.12 10.83
N ASP A 119 -24.42 1.72 9.87
CA ASP A 119 -25.86 1.55 9.75
C ASP A 119 -26.22 0.07 9.66
N GLY A 120 -27.20 -0.35 10.46
CA GLY A 120 -27.67 -1.74 10.49
C GLY A 120 -26.73 -2.74 11.18
N VAL A 121 -25.71 -2.28 11.92
CA VAL A 121 -24.84 -3.14 12.74
C VAL A 121 -25.20 -3.01 14.22
N THR A 122 -25.63 -4.12 14.83
CA THR A 122 -25.78 -4.24 16.29
C THR A 122 -24.57 -4.94 16.86
N VAL A 123 -23.84 -4.28 17.75
CA VAL A 123 -22.76 -4.90 18.53
C VAL A 123 -23.36 -5.31 19.88
N ASN A 124 -23.53 -6.62 20.08
CA ASN A 124 -23.98 -7.19 21.36
C ASN A 124 -22.79 -7.51 22.26
#